data_AF-A0A3C1Q9L7-F1
#
_entry.id   AF-A0A3C1Q9L7-F1
#
_cell.length_a   1.000
_cell.length_b   1.000
_cell.length_c   1.000
_cell.angle_alpha   90.00
_cell.angle_beta   90.00
_cell.angle_gamma   90.00
#
_symmetry.space_group_name_H-M   'P 1'
#
loop_
_entity.id
_entity.type
_entity.pdbx_description
1 polymer ?
#
loop_
_entity_poly.entity_id
_entity_poly.type
_entity_poly.pdbx_seq_one_letter_code
_entity_poly.pdbx_strand_id
1 'polypeptide(L)'
;KMVYGDLMFSTGMHIPIYSLKTIYWLAPILMPIMTQLPFSWLYPTGKKQKVGGDGQGSEKPRFQKHYNQADVIAGDFHYIYKYLPQQIDGKIVITNTVTSRDVEDLGRRGANVLVTTTPEINGRSFGVNVIEAMMVALMEKPVESSTDDDFLQMLLRLDVKPRVVKYK
;
A
#
# COMPACT_ATOMS: atom_id res chain seq x y z
N LYS A 1 -2.23 -18.71 -4.01
CA LYS A 1 -2.47 -18.13 -5.36
C LYS A 1 -2.46 -16.61 -5.22
N MET A 2 -1.80 -15.86 -6.11
CA MET A 2 -1.67 -14.39 -6.00
C MET A 2 -2.63 -13.68 -6.97
N VAL A 3 -3.23 -12.59 -6.51
CA VAL A 3 -4.07 -11.69 -7.33
C VAL A 3 -3.42 -10.32 -7.33
N TYR A 4 -3.18 -9.78 -8.52
CA TYR A 4 -2.69 -8.42 -8.71
C TYR A 4 -3.90 -7.51 -8.95
N GLY A 5 -4.12 -6.61 -7.99
CA GLY A 5 -5.31 -5.77 -7.91
C GLY A 5 -5.17 -4.43 -8.64
N ASP A 6 -4.01 -4.06 -9.16
CA ASP A 6 -3.72 -2.72 -9.68
C ASP A 6 -4.79 -2.24 -10.67
N LEU A 7 -5.14 -3.07 -11.66
CA LEU A 7 -6.18 -2.74 -12.63
C LEU A 7 -7.55 -2.62 -11.95
N MET A 8 -7.88 -3.55 -11.05
CA MET A 8 -9.18 -3.60 -10.40
C MET A 8 -9.42 -2.39 -9.49
N PHE A 9 -8.43 -2.06 -8.67
CA PHE A 9 -8.52 -1.04 -7.63
C PHE A 9 -8.36 0.38 -8.19
N SER A 10 -7.61 0.55 -9.28
CA SER A 10 -7.47 1.85 -9.97
C SER A 10 -8.64 2.17 -10.90
N THR A 11 -9.19 1.19 -11.61
CA THR A 11 -10.24 1.43 -12.62
C THR A 11 -11.66 1.05 -12.15
N GLY A 12 -11.77 0.24 -11.11
CA GLY A 12 -13.05 -0.34 -10.67
C GLY A 12 -13.51 -1.57 -11.48
N MET A 13 -12.75 -2.01 -12.48
CA MET A 13 -13.08 -3.19 -13.29
C MET A 13 -12.87 -4.50 -12.52
N HIS A 14 -13.76 -5.48 -12.67
CA HIS A 14 -13.67 -6.78 -11.99
C HIS A 14 -12.85 -7.80 -12.81
N ILE A 15 -11.65 -7.41 -13.26
CA ILE A 15 -10.76 -8.25 -14.07
C ILE A 15 -9.53 -8.61 -13.24
N PRO A 16 -9.52 -9.78 -12.56
CA PRO A 16 -8.39 -10.20 -11.74
C PRO A 16 -7.23 -10.68 -12.61
N ILE A 17 -6.02 -10.19 -12.29
CA ILE A 17 -4.78 -10.64 -12.92
C ILE A 17 -4.05 -11.58 -11.95
N TYR A 18 -3.57 -12.72 -12.45
CA TYR A 18 -2.92 -13.75 -11.62
C TYR A 18 -1.43 -13.95 -11.95
N SER A 19 -0.87 -13.13 -12.85
CA SER A 19 0.51 -13.25 -13.31
C SER A 19 1.14 -11.87 -13.55
N LEU A 20 2.36 -11.66 -13.06
CA LEU A 20 3.15 -10.46 -13.34
C LEU A 20 3.42 -10.30 -14.84
N LYS A 21 3.62 -11.41 -15.55
CA LYS A 21 3.87 -11.38 -17.01
C LYS A 21 2.71 -10.71 -17.75
N THR A 22 1.48 -10.95 -17.31
CA THR A 22 0.28 -10.31 -17.87
C THR A 22 0.28 -8.81 -17.61
N ILE A 23 0.69 -8.36 -16.42
CA ILE A 23 0.81 -6.93 -16.10
C ILE A 23 1.84 -6.27 -17.00
N TYR A 24 3.05 -6.83 -17.09
CA TYR A 24 4.12 -6.29 -17.92
C TYR A 24 3.72 -6.21 -19.40
N TRP A 25 2.94 -7.17 -19.89
CA TRP A 25 2.45 -7.16 -21.26
C TRP A 25 1.33 -6.12 -21.49
N LEU A 26 0.43 -5.95 -20.51
CA LEU A 26 -0.66 -4.96 -20.59
C LEU A 26 -0.20 -3.52 -20.35
N ALA A 27 0.82 -3.32 -19.53
CA ALA A 27 1.32 -2.00 -19.15
C ALA A 27 1.61 -1.08 -20.37
N PRO A 28 2.38 -1.47 -21.40
CA PRO A 28 2.66 -0.58 -22.53
C PRO A 28 1.40 -0.21 -23.34
N ILE A 29 0.34 -1.02 -23.30
CA ILE A 29 -0.92 -0.76 -23.98
C ILE A 29 -1.79 0.21 -23.18
N LEU A 30 -1.89 -0.01 -21.87
CA LEU A 30 -2.78 0.76 -21.00
C LEU A 30 -2.15 2.07 -20.50
N MET A 31 -0.85 2.08 -20.23
CA MET A 31 -0.16 3.21 -19.61
C MET A 31 -0.30 4.53 -20.39
N PRO A 32 -0.15 4.58 -21.74
CA PRO A 32 -0.29 5.84 -22.49
C PRO A 32 -1.67 6.50 -22.32
N ILE A 33 -2.70 5.70 -22.11
CA ILE A 33 -4.06 6.19 -21.85
C ILE A 33 -4.19 6.59 -20.39
N MET A 34 -3.73 5.74 -19.47
CA MET A 34 -3.84 5.98 -18.03
C MET A 34 -3.09 7.25 -17.59
N THR A 35 -1.92 7.54 -18.16
CA THR A 35 -1.16 8.75 -17.80
C THR A 35 -1.80 10.06 -18.27
N GLN A 36 -2.75 10.00 -19.20
CA GLN A 36 -3.50 11.17 -19.66
C GLN A 36 -4.80 11.43 -18.86
N LEU A 37 -5.21 10.47 -18.03
CA LEU A 37 -6.41 10.62 -17.20
C LEU A 37 -6.13 11.49 -15.97
N PRO A 38 -7.15 12.17 -15.42
CA PRO A 38 -7.02 12.89 -14.16
C PRO A 38 -6.56 11.95 -13.04
N PHE A 39 -5.51 12.32 -12.31
CA PHE A 39 -4.96 11.50 -11.22
C PHE A 39 -6.02 11.06 -10.19
N SER A 40 -7.01 11.91 -9.93
CA SER A 40 -8.12 11.62 -8.99
C SER A 40 -9.06 10.48 -9.42
N TRP A 41 -9.01 10.07 -10.69
CA TRP A 41 -9.77 8.92 -11.19
C TRP A 41 -9.05 7.61 -10.90
N LEU A 42 -7.73 7.63 -11.01
CA LEU A 42 -6.90 6.44 -10.82
C LEU A 42 -6.58 6.23 -9.34
N TYR A 43 -6.22 7.28 -8.62
CA TYR A 43 -5.78 7.21 -7.24
C TYR A 43 -6.82 7.80 -6.26
N PRO A 44 -7.08 7.12 -5.12
CA PRO A 44 -7.95 7.65 -4.08
C PRO A 44 -7.36 8.94 -3.48
N THR A 45 -7.95 10.08 -3.85
CA THR A 45 -7.55 11.41 -3.37
C THR A 45 -8.68 12.11 -2.62
N GLY A 46 -8.31 12.95 -1.65
CA GLY A 46 -9.25 13.81 -0.91
C GLY A 46 -10.24 13.05 -0.03
N LYS A 47 -11.53 13.41 -0.08
CA LYS A 47 -12.59 12.81 0.77
C LYS A 47 -12.73 11.29 0.61
N LYS A 48 -12.32 10.73 -0.54
CA LYS A 48 -12.34 9.28 -0.81
C LYS A 48 -11.32 8.49 0.03
N GLN A 49 -10.33 9.15 0.63
CA GLN A 49 -9.38 8.51 1.56
C GLN A 49 -9.99 8.23 2.94
N LYS A 50 -11.01 9.01 3.34
CA LYS A 50 -11.61 8.94 4.68
C LYS A 50 -12.71 7.89 4.81
N VAL A 51 -13.09 7.24 3.72
CA VAL A 51 -14.21 6.29 3.71
C VAL A 51 -13.65 4.91 3.40
N GLY A 52 -13.37 4.14 4.45
CA GLY A 52 -13.11 2.71 4.31
C GLY A 52 -14.42 1.99 3.97
N GLY A 53 -14.39 1.11 2.98
CA GLY A 53 -15.59 0.46 2.43
C GLY A 53 -16.44 1.42 1.60
N ASP A 54 -16.08 1.62 0.33
CA ASP A 54 -16.89 2.18 -0.77
C ASP A 54 -18.14 3.01 -0.43
N GLY A 55 -17.95 4.12 0.30
CA GLY A 55 -19.07 4.97 0.73
C GLY A 55 -19.77 4.42 1.97
N GLN A 56 -19.95 5.24 3.02
CA GLN A 56 -20.81 4.90 4.16
C GLN A 56 -22.16 4.37 3.64
N GLY A 57 -22.39 3.06 3.73
CA GLY A 57 -23.68 2.44 3.38
C GLY A 57 -23.68 1.31 2.34
N SER A 58 -22.56 0.90 1.75
CA SER A 58 -22.58 -0.30 0.90
C SER A 58 -22.49 -1.59 1.74
N GLU A 59 -23.58 -2.37 1.78
CA GLU A 59 -23.65 -3.66 2.50
C GLU A 59 -22.63 -4.70 1.99
N LYS A 60 -22.08 -4.50 0.78
CA LYS A 60 -21.05 -5.35 0.16
C LYS A 60 -19.98 -4.47 -0.50
N PRO A 61 -18.81 -4.27 0.14
CA PRO A 61 -17.69 -3.56 -0.46
C PRO A 61 -17.29 -4.20 -1.80
N ARG A 62 -16.91 -3.39 -2.81
CA ARG A 62 -16.39 -3.97 -4.06
C ARG A 62 -15.16 -4.81 -3.75
N PHE A 63 -14.94 -5.86 -4.55
CA PHE A 63 -13.81 -6.79 -4.42
C PHE A 63 -13.76 -7.61 -3.11
N GLN A 64 -14.82 -7.62 -2.29
CA GLN A 64 -14.89 -8.40 -1.04
C GLN A 64 -14.49 -9.88 -1.22
N LYS A 65 -14.86 -10.49 -2.37
CA LYS A 65 -14.44 -11.87 -2.70
C LYS A 65 -12.93 -12.06 -2.61
N HIS A 66 -12.14 -11.11 -3.10
CA HIS A 66 -10.68 -11.20 -3.11
C HIS A 66 -10.10 -11.01 -1.70
N TYR A 67 -10.66 -10.08 -0.92
CA TYR A 67 -10.28 -9.92 0.48
C TYR A 67 -10.56 -11.16 1.31
N ASN A 68 -11.74 -11.76 1.15
CA ASN A 68 -12.13 -12.95 1.91
C ASN A 68 -11.19 -14.13 1.61
N GLN A 69 -10.80 -14.30 0.34
CA GLN A 69 -9.89 -15.36 -0.11
C GLN A 69 -8.42 -15.12 0.23
N ALA A 70 -8.02 -13.89 0.59
CA ALA A 70 -6.63 -13.55 0.83
C ALA A 70 -6.24 -13.79 2.30
N ASP A 71 -5.14 -14.51 2.51
CA ASP A 71 -4.47 -14.60 3.81
C ASP A 71 -3.57 -13.37 4.07
N VAL A 72 -3.00 -12.83 2.98
CA VAL A 72 -2.13 -11.66 2.98
C VAL A 72 -2.69 -10.61 2.02
N ILE A 73 -2.86 -9.39 2.53
CA ILE A 73 -3.27 -8.20 1.77
C ILE A 73 -2.04 -7.31 1.65
N ALA A 74 -1.58 -7.04 0.43
CA ALA A 74 -0.37 -6.24 0.19
C ALA A 74 -0.63 -5.12 -0.83
N GLY A 75 -0.13 -3.92 -0.56
CA GLY A 75 -0.26 -2.77 -1.45
C GLY A 75 -0.31 -1.43 -0.73
N ASP A 76 -0.61 -0.37 -1.50
CA ASP A 76 -0.77 0.98 -0.94
C ASP A 76 -2.01 1.08 -0.04
N PHE A 77 -1.84 1.74 1.11
CA PHE A 77 -2.85 1.75 2.16
C PHE A 77 -4.16 2.37 1.70
N HIS A 78 -4.13 3.44 0.90
CA HIS A 78 -5.36 4.09 0.48
C HIS A 78 -6.17 3.22 -0.49
N TYR A 79 -5.49 2.49 -1.39
CA TYR A 79 -6.18 1.53 -2.26
C TYR A 79 -6.78 0.37 -1.46
N ILE A 80 -6.01 -0.18 -0.52
CA ILE A 80 -6.50 -1.23 0.37
C ILE A 80 -7.72 -0.72 1.13
N TYR A 81 -7.55 0.37 1.88
CA TYR A 81 -8.51 0.90 2.83
C TYR A 81 -9.84 1.25 2.17
N LYS A 82 -9.82 1.86 0.98
CA LYS A 82 -11.02 2.22 0.21
C LYS A 82 -12.01 1.07 0.04
N TYR A 83 -11.50 -0.15 -0.19
CA TYR A 83 -12.32 -1.34 -0.43
C TYR A 83 -12.28 -2.35 0.73
N LEU A 84 -11.62 -1.98 1.84
CA LEU A 84 -11.37 -2.90 2.95
C LEU A 84 -12.69 -3.28 3.65
N PRO A 85 -12.98 -4.58 3.81
CA PRO A 85 -14.15 -5.03 4.56
C PRO A 85 -14.12 -4.59 6.03
N GLN A 86 -15.28 -4.62 6.69
CA GLN A 86 -15.39 -4.33 8.13
C GLN A 86 -14.73 -5.41 9.00
N GLN A 87 -14.58 -6.63 8.48
CA GLN A 87 -13.87 -7.71 9.16
C GLN A 87 -12.84 -8.33 8.22
N ILE A 88 -11.62 -8.45 8.72
CA ILE A 88 -10.44 -9.00 8.07
C ILE A 88 -9.74 -9.99 9.01
N ASP A 89 -10.56 -10.75 9.75
CA ASP A 89 -10.12 -11.66 10.81
C ASP A 89 -8.97 -12.57 10.35
N GLY A 90 -7.89 -12.58 11.12
CA GLY A 90 -6.73 -13.44 10.89
C GLY A 90 -5.78 -12.97 9.79
N LYS A 91 -6.09 -11.89 9.06
CA LYS A 91 -5.32 -11.49 7.86
C LYS A 91 -4.05 -10.72 8.20
N ILE A 92 -3.03 -10.90 7.36
CA ILE A 92 -1.79 -10.12 7.41
C ILE A 92 -1.90 -8.96 6.42
N VAL A 93 -1.65 -7.74 6.87
CA VAL A 93 -1.66 -6.53 6.06
C VAL A 93 -0.23 -6.03 5.89
N ILE A 94 0.24 -5.91 4.65
CA ILE A 94 1.55 -5.36 4.28
C ILE A 94 1.32 -4.09 3.47
N THR A 95 1.74 -2.94 3.99
CA THR A 95 1.40 -1.67 3.35
C THR A 95 2.46 -0.59 3.54
N ASN A 96 2.23 0.60 2.98
CA ASN A 96 3.17 1.71 3.04
C ASN A 96 2.86 2.65 4.23
N THR A 97 2.09 3.71 3.98
CA THR A 97 1.92 4.86 4.88
C THR A 97 0.66 4.66 5.72
N VAL A 98 0.81 4.56 7.04
CA VAL A 98 -0.29 4.44 8.00
C VAL A 98 -0.11 5.43 9.15
N THR A 99 -1.22 5.84 9.75
CA THR A 99 -1.27 6.60 11.01
C THR A 99 -1.62 5.69 12.19
N SER A 100 -1.46 6.15 13.43
CA SER A 100 -1.90 5.40 14.62
C SER A 100 -3.39 5.03 14.58
N ARG A 101 -4.24 5.89 14.01
CA ARG A 101 -5.68 5.60 13.85
C ARG A 101 -5.93 4.45 12.89
N ASP A 102 -5.15 4.38 11.82
CA ASP A 102 -5.26 3.30 10.83
C ASP A 102 -4.84 1.96 11.44
N VAL A 103 -3.78 1.97 12.27
CA VAL A 103 -3.31 0.79 13.01
C VAL A 103 -4.39 0.29 13.99
N GLU A 104 -4.98 1.19 14.76
CA GLU A 104 -6.08 0.87 15.67
C GLU A 104 -7.29 0.31 14.91
N ASP A 105 -7.65 0.92 13.78
CA ASP A 105 -8.78 0.46 12.97
C ASP A 105 -8.54 -0.94 12.39
N LEU A 106 -7.35 -1.21 11.86
CA LEU A 106 -6.98 -2.53 11.35
C LEU A 106 -7.07 -3.61 12.45
N GLY A 107 -6.60 -3.31 13.66
CA GLY A 107 -6.72 -4.20 14.81
C GLY A 107 -8.19 -4.45 15.19
N ARG A 108 -9.00 -3.39 15.23
CA ARG A 108 -10.45 -3.49 15.50
C ARG A 108 -11.20 -4.35 14.48
N ARG A 109 -10.76 -4.33 13.21
CA ARG A 109 -11.32 -5.16 12.13
C ARG A 109 -10.81 -6.60 12.14
N GLY A 110 -9.95 -6.99 13.09
CA GLY A 110 -9.47 -8.37 13.26
C GLY A 110 -8.22 -8.73 12.46
N ALA A 111 -7.46 -7.76 11.94
CA ALA A 111 -6.16 -8.06 11.34
C ALA A 111 -5.28 -8.82 12.34
N ASN A 112 -4.52 -9.82 11.91
CA ASN A 112 -3.58 -10.56 12.77
C ASN A 112 -2.23 -9.83 12.87
N VAL A 113 -1.73 -9.34 11.74
CA VAL A 113 -0.44 -8.63 11.68
C VAL A 113 -0.53 -7.46 10.71
N LEU A 114 0.04 -6.32 11.09
CA LEU A 114 0.37 -5.22 10.20
C LEU A 114 1.89 -5.12 10.04
N VAL A 115 2.36 -5.05 8.80
CA VAL A 115 3.75 -4.76 8.44
C VAL A 115 3.77 -3.53 7.53
N THR A 116 4.56 -2.51 7.87
CA THR A 116 4.77 -1.35 6.99
C THR A 116 6.11 -1.41 6.29
N THR A 117 6.23 -0.85 5.09
CA THR A 117 7.51 -0.83 4.34
C THR A 117 8.57 0.07 4.98
N THR A 118 8.18 0.94 5.91
CA THR A 118 9.04 1.92 6.58
C THR A 118 8.76 1.97 8.09
N PRO A 119 9.68 2.50 8.92
CA PRO A 119 9.49 2.59 10.37
C PRO A 119 8.30 3.48 10.77
N GLU A 120 7.90 3.36 12.03
CA GLU A 120 7.05 4.35 12.69
C GLU A 120 7.89 5.52 13.19
N ILE A 121 7.51 6.74 12.78
CA ILE A 121 8.10 8.00 13.26
C ILE A 121 6.94 8.86 13.75
N ASN A 122 6.88 9.12 15.06
CA ASN A 122 5.83 9.92 15.71
C ASN A 122 4.40 9.46 15.37
N GLY A 123 4.12 8.16 15.45
CA GLY A 123 2.78 7.62 15.18
C GLY A 123 2.44 7.46 13.69
N ARG A 124 3.40 7.68 12.77
CA ARG A 124 3.17 7.58 11.33
C ARG A 124 4.30 6.84 10.62
N SER A 125 3.93 6.02 9.65
CA SER A 125 4.87 5.48 8.66
C SER A 125 4.88 6.36 7.43
N PHE A 126 6.07 6.73 6.95
CA PHE A 126 6.24 7.60 5.78
C PHE A 126 6.53 6.79 4.51
N GLY A 127 6.30 7.37 3.34
CA GLY A 127 6.65 6.72 2.08
C GLY A 127 8.15 6.45 1.96
N VAL A 128 8.52 5.45 1.16
CA VAL A 128 9.93 5.09 0.91
C VAL A 128 10.72 6.29 0.35
N ASN A 129 10.08 7.10 -0.50
CA ASN A 129 10.65 8.34 -1.02
C ASN A 129 11.15 9.32 0.06
N VAL A 130 10.46 9.41 1.21
CA VAL A 130 10.88 10.29 2.31
C VAL A 130 12.07 9.69 3.05
N ILE A 131 12.07 8.37 3.26
CA ILE A 131 13.17 7.66 3.90
C ILE A 131 14.43 7.72 3.03
N GLU A 132 14.31 7.53 1.72
CA GLU A 132 15.41 7.67 0.76
C GLU A 132 15.95 9.09 0.73
N ALA A 133 15.06 10.11 0.68
CA ALA A 133 15.49 11.51 0.72
C ALA A 133 16.26 11.86 2.00
N MET A 134 15.83 11.33 3.15
CA MET A 134 16.55 11.47 4.41
C MET A 134 17.94 10.82 4.34
N MET A 135 18.04 9.62 3.77
CA MET A 135 19.35 8.96 3.59
C MET A 135 20.27 9.77 2.69
N VAL A 136 19.77 10.24 1.55
CA VAL A 136 20.52 11.08 0.61
C VAL A 136 21.04 12.35 1.30
N ALA A 137 20.20 13.01 2.11
CA ALA A 137 20.60 14.19 2.86
C ALA A 137 21.69 13.89 3.90
N LEU A 138 21.72 12.67 4.47
CA LEU A 138 22.68 12.24 5.50
C LEU A 138 23.97 11.64 4.93
N MET A 139 23.97 11.20 3.67
CA MET A 139 25.16 10.62 3.02
C MET A 139 26.23 11.67 2.70
N GLU A 140 25.86 12.96 2.65
CA GLU A 140 26.75 14.07 2.28
C GLU A 140 27.51 13.84 0.95
N LYS A 141 26.84 13.15 0.01
CA LYS A 141 27.39 12.73 -1.27
C LYS A 141 26.49 13.24 -2.42
N PRO A 142 27.04 13.62 -3.58
CA PRO A 142 26.23 13.97 -4.75
C PRO A 142 25.32 12.82 -5.16
N VAL A 143 24.03 13.12 -5.42
CA VAL A 143 23.00 12.12 -5.72
C VAL A 143 23.37 11.26 -6.91
N GLU A 144 24.01 11.87 -7.91
CA GLU A 144 24.45 11.22 -9.16
C GLU A 144 25.54 10.17 -8.92
N SER A 145 26.21 10.23 -7.77
CA SER A 145 27.25 9.30 -7.38
C SER A 145 26.77 8.25 -6.36
N SER A 146 25.53 8.38 -5.86
CA SER A 146 24.94 7.44 -4.91
C SER A 146 24.65 6.10 -5.59
N THR A 147 24.89 5.02 -4.84
CA THR A 147 24.74 3.63 -5.28
C THR A 147 23.77 2.88 -4.39
N ASP A 148 23.24 1.74 -4.86
CA ASP A 148 22.36 0.88 -4.06
C ASP A 148 23.03 0.42 -2.75
N ASP A 149 24.35 0.20 -2.78
CA ASP A 149 25.13 -0.15 -1.60
C ASP A 149 25.17 0.99 -0.58
N ASP A 150 25.23 2.26 -1.02
CA ASP A 150 25.17 3.42 -0.11
C ASP A 150 23.82 3.43 0.65
N PHE A 151 22.71 3.16 -0.04
CA PHE A 151 21.39 3.03 0.59
C PHE A 151 21.32 1.85 1.56
N LEU A 152 21.89 0.70 1.21
CA LEU A 152 21.92 -0.47 2.08
C LEU A 152 22.73 -0.20 3.35
N GLN A 153 23.90 0.44 3.23
CA GLN A 153 24.71 0.85 4.37
C GLN A 153 23.95 1.85 5.27
N MET A 154 23.23 2.80 4.67
CA MET A 154 22.42 3.75 5.43
C MET A 154 21.24 3.09 6.13
N LEU A 155 20.55 2.14 5.50
CA LEU A 155 19.48 1.34 6.13
C LEU A 155 20.00 0.63 7.38
N LEU A 156 21.17 0.00 7.30
CA LEU A 156 21.82 -0.69 8.42
C LEU A 156 22.28 0.29 9.50
N ARG A 157 22.94 1.39 9.11
CA ARG A 157 23.48 2.39 10.04
C ARG A 157 22.39 3.12 10.83
N LEU A 158 21.27 3.41 10.18
CA LEU A 158 20.12 4.10 10.78
C LEU A 158 19.13 3.14 11.47
N ASP A 159 19.41 1.83 11.44
CA ASP A 159 18.54 0.77 11.95
C ASP A 159 17.09 0.90 11.44
N VAL A 160 16.93 1.18 10.14
CA VAL A 160 15.62 1.36 9.52
C VAL A 160 14.93 0.01 9.43
N LYS A 161 13.94 -0.17 10.30
CA LYS A 161 13.14 -1.40 10.37
C LYS A 161 11.69 -1.13 9.99
N PRO A 162 11.00 -2.11 9.36
CA PRO A 162 9.57 -2.02 9.17
C PRO A 162 8.86 -1.94 10.52
N ARG A 163 7.73 -1.23 10.59
CA ARG A 163 6.82 -1.36 11.73
C ARG A 163 6.17 -2.73 11.63
N VAL A 164 6.19 -3.50 12.72
CA VAL A 164 5.47 -4.77 12.84
C VAL A 164 4.56 -4.70 14.05
N VAL A 165 3.24 -4.78 13.83
CA VAL A 165 2.23 -4.82 14.88
C VAL A 165 1.53 -6.16 14.80
N LYS A 166 1.58 -6.93 15.89
CA LYS A 166 0.81 -8.17 16.05
C LYS A 166 -0.41 -7.87 16.90
N TYR A 167 -1.59 -8.13 16.37
CA TYR A 167 -2.84 -8.03 17.10
C TYR A 167 -3.18 -9.40 17.70
N LYS A 168 -3.83 -9.40 18.86
CA LYS A 168 -4.15 -10.63 19.61
C LYS A 168 -5.41 -11.29 19.10
#